data_AF-A0A662VMQ1-F1
#
_entry.id   AF-A0A662VMQ1-F1
#
_cell.length_a   1.000
_cell.length_b   1.000
_cell.length_c   1.000
_cell.angle_alpha   90.00
_cell.angle_beta   90.00
_cell.angle_gamma   90.00
#
_symmetry.space_group_name_H-M   'P 1'
#
loop_
_entity.id
_entity.type
_entity.pdbx_description
1 polymer ?
#
loop_
_entity_poly.entity_id
_entity_poly.type
_entity_poly.pdbx_seq_one_letter_code
_entity_poly.pdbx_strand_id
1 'polypeptide(L)'
;MRAFLFSLIVLVLLLPVTHAEVTVCEKRCDFSSIQDAIDFANEGDTIVAEGFFFENLNITKHIILTGNATLYPSGSKAGISISADNVEVNGMSIKGGITGIEVVNSEGVKIENCNFNRNFYGVLLLGSSKCTIKGNNFENINESAIKLEGSDSNTISSNHIDGSKVAVHLFQSSENNLTDSSFVNVEAGVYLEGSLDNSITGNEISAIDTAIFMCHSGGNKVSENSADGDVFVHLLFSSKNTIEQNEAEGIYANFNSYKNDFTIKNLKLTGEEFQFSLTESILPEEFIPLSNVINVTVIPDLITETGYVELNIGKEEIDKLSNEINISTLAFYRLNKSDMERVSDYYNASSMLRFTSNKSGMYVLAVEKVYPKKPTTLSTPAPFPIKIPGFQVFYAFLAVTMAFLILKRR
;
A
#
# COMPACT_ATOMS: atom_id res chain seq x y z
N MET A 1 38.49 49.38 -54.17
CA MET A 1 37.62 49.23 -52.99
C MET A 1 37.86 47.87 -52.37
N ARG A 2 38.55 47.80 -51.24
CA ARG A 2 38.59 46.60 -50.39
C ARG A 2 38.35 47.05 -48.96
N ALA A 3 37.13 46.83 -48.49
CA ALA A 3 36.69 47.12 -47.14
C ALA A 3 37.31 46.08 -46.18
N PHE A 4 37.99 46.55 -45.14
CA PHE A 4 38.39 45.71 -44.01
C PHE A 4 37.25 45.72 -42.98
N LEU A 5 36.64 44.56 -42.78
CA LEU A 5 35.61 44.30 -41.79
C LEU A 5 36.32 44.04 -40.44
N PHE A 6 36.18 44.96 -39.48
CA PHE A 6 36.57 44.71 -38.09
C PHE A 6 35.50 43.84 -37.44
N SER A 7 35.82 42.57 -37.14
CA SER A 7 35.02 41.74 -36.23
C SER A 7 35.66 41.81 -34.84
N LEU A 8 34.97 42.48 -33.92
CA LEU A 8 35.32 42.53 -32.51
C LEU A 8 34.79 41.24 -31.86
N ILE A 9 35.68 40.29 -31.59
CA ILE A 9 35.36 39.10 -30.79
C ILE A 9 35.39 39.52 -29.31
N VAL A 10 34.22 39.62 -28.69
CA VAL A 10 34.08 39.78 -27.23
C VAL A 10 34.29 38.42 -26.59
N LEU A 11 35.46 38.23 -25.97
CA LEU A 11 35.79 37.06 -25.19
C LEU A 11 35.10 37.16 -23.81
N VAL A 12 33.97 36.49 -23.64
CA VAL A 12 33.32 36.35 -22.32
C VAL A 12 34.11 35.31 -21.52
N LEU A 13 34.91 35.80 -20.57
CA LEU A 13 35.58 34.97 -19.56
C LEU A 13 34.52 34.38 -18.61
N LEU A 14 34.18 33.10 -18.79
CA LEU A 14 33.43 32.32 -17.81
C LEU A 14 34.35 32.04 -16.62
N LEU A 15 34.37 32.95 -15.63
CA LEU A 15 34.96 32.64 -14.34
C LEU A 15 34.12 31.54 -13.67
N PRO A 16 34.73 30.54 -13.02
CA PRO A 16 33.99 29.56 -12.25
C PRO A 16 33.23 30.28 -11.15
N VAL A 17 31.92 30.07 -11.08
CA VAL A 17 31.09 30.51 -9.95
C VAL A 17 31.56 29.73 -8.73
N THR A 18 32.30 30.40 -7.84
CA THR A 18 32.68 29.81 -6.55
C THR A 18 31.54 30.08 -5.58
N HIS A 19 30.77 29.06 -5.25
CA HIS A 19 29.79 29.15 -4.17
C HIS A 19 30.54 29.30 -2.84
N ALA A 20 30.16 30.31 -2.07
CA ALA A 20 30.75 30.59 -0.77
C ALA A 20 30.08 29.73 0.31
N GLU A 21 30.85 29.38 1.33
CA GLU A 21 30.35 28.79 2.58
C GLU A 21 30.27 29.90 3.64
N VAL A 22 29.12 30.01 4.30
CA VAL A 22 28.82 30.99 5.34
C VAL A 22 28.46 30.26 6.63
N THR A 23 29.15 30.55 7.73
CA THR A 23 28.92 29.87 9.02
C THR A 23 28.02 30.67 9.96
N VAL A 24 27.12 29.98 10.67
CA VAL A 24 26.21 30.58 11.65
C VAL A 24 26.23 29.81 12.97
N CYS A 25 26.61 30.47 14.06
CA CYS A 25 26.60 29.90 15.42
C CYS A 25 26.76 30.97 16.51
N GLU A 26 26.60 30.59 17.79
CA GLU A 26 26.67 31.52 18.91
C GLU A 26 28.01 32.26 19.06
N LYS A 27 29.14 31.62 18.70
CA LYS A 27 30.49 32.17 18.87
C LYS A 27 31.45 31.71 17.78
N ARG A 28 32.20 32.66 17.21
CA ARG A 28 33.28 32.43 16.22
C ARG A 28 32.79 31.94 14.84
N CYS A 29 31.54 32.22 14.50
CA CYS A 29 31.01 32.09 13.14
C CYS A 29 30.88 33.46 12.47
N ASP A 30 30.65 33.46 11.16
CA ASP A 30 30.47 34.69 10.36
C ASP A 30 29.24 35.47 10.80
N PHE A 31 28.16 34.75 11.14
CA PHE A 31 26.90 35.32 11.61
C PHE A 31 26.42 34.67 12.91
N SER A 32 25.61 35.41 13.66
CA SER A 32 24.88 34.93 14.85
C SER A 32 23.37 34.78 14.61
N SER A 33 22.89 35.12 13.41
CA SER A 33 21.50 35.04 12.94
C SER A 33 21.50 34.28 11.63
N ILE A 34 20.60 33.30 11.47
CA ILE A 34 20.52 32.54 10.22
C ILE A 34 19.93 33.44 9.13
N GLN A 35 18.93 34.25 9.47
CA GLN A 35 18.35 35.17 8.50
C GLN A 35 19.38 36.18 7.97
N ASP A 36 20.26 36.70 8.82
CA ASP A 36 21.30 37.66 8.37
C ASP A 36 22.28 36.99 7.39
N ALA A 37 22.62 35.72 7.62
CA ALA A 37 23.44 34.93 6.71
C ALA A 37 22.72 34.66 5.39
N ILE A 38 21.41 34.35 5.44
CA ILE A 38 20.57 34.21 4.24
C ILE A 38 20.57 35.53 3.47
N ASP A 39 20.34 36.66 4.13
CA ASP A 39 20.29 37.96 3.47
C ASP A 39 21.63 38.33 2.80
N PHE A 40 22.76 37.95 3.41
CA PHE A 40 24.10 38.15 2.88
C PHE A 40 24.47 37.23 1.70
N ALA A 41 24.04 35.97 1.72
CA ALA A 41 24.44 34.93 0.76
C ALA A 41 24.09 35.29 -0.70
N ASN A 42 24.89 34.82 -1.66
CA ASN A 42 24.56 34.88 -3.08
C ASN A 42 23.82 33.60 -3.53
N GLU A 43 23.27 33.64 -4.74
CA GLU A 43 22.66 32.46 -5.37
C GLU A 43 23.65 31.28 -5.41
N GLY A 44 23.22 30.14 -4.89
CA GLY A 44 23.96 28.88 -4.79
C GLY A 44 24.92 28.78 -3.59
N ASP A 45 25.05 29.81 -2.76
CA ASP A 45 25.90 29.75 -1.58
C ASP A 45 25.37 28.76 -0.53
N THR A 46 26.27 28.22 0.28
CA THR A 46 25.97 27.28 1.37
C THR A 46 26.05 27.98 2.71
N ILE A 47 25.03 27.81 3.53
CA ILE A 47 24.93 28.32 4.89
C ILE A 47 24.95 27.12 5.84
N VAL A 48 25.97 27.06 6.70
CA VAL A 48 26.14 25.99 7.70
C VAL A 48 25.78 26.55 9.08
N ALA A 49 24.64 26.11 9.62
CA ALA A 49 24.09 26.60 10.88
C ALA A 49 24.18 25.55 12.00
N GLU A 50 24.69 25.97 13.17
CA GLU A 50 24.74 25.15 14.38
C GLU A 50 24.28 25.93 15.62
N GLY A 51 23.50 25.27 16.48
CA GLY A 51 23.02 25.85 17.73
C GLY A 51 21.50 26.05 17.77
N PHE A 52 21.04 26.96 18.62
CA PHE A 52 19.62 27.21 18.86
C PHE A 52 19.24 28.62 18.43
N PHE A 53 18.20 28.75 17.60
CA PHE A 53 17.79 30.01 17.00
C PHE A 53 16.30 30.26 17.23
N PHE A 54 15.95 31.48 17.63
CA PHE A 54 14.57 31.92 17.83
C PHE A 54 14.18 32.85 16.68
N GLU A 55 14.04 32.27 15.49
CA GLU A 55 13.87 32.99 14.24
C GLU A 55 12.76 32.36 13.40
N ASN A 56 12.24 33.14 12.47
CA ASN A 56 11.41 32.67 11.36
C ASN A 56 12.17 33.05 10.09
N LEU A 57 12.56 32.05 9.29
CA LEU A 57 13.42 32.23 8.14
C LEU A 57 12.60 32.47 6.87
N ASN A 58 13.07 33.36 6.02
CA ASN A 58 12.51 33.64 4.71
C ASN A 58 13.59 33.50 3.64
N ILE A 59 13.46 32.48 2.80
CA ILE A 59 14.40 32.14 1.74
C ILE A 59 13.75 32.47 0.39
N THR A 60 14.30 33.49 -0.28
CA THR A 60 13.81 34.03 -1.55
C THR A 60 14.85 33.95 -2.67
N LYS A 61 15.90 33.15 -2.50
CA LYS A 61 16.98 32.90 -3.46
C LYS A 61 17.49 31.46 -3.29
N HIS A 62 18.05 30.88 -4.35
CA HIS A 62 18.61 29.53 -4.31
C HIS A 62 19.82 29.54 -3.37
N ILE A 63 19.73 28.79 -2.27
CA ILE A 63 20.80 28.57 -1.30
C ILE A 63 20.73 27.13 -0.77
N ILE A 64 21.82 26.68 -0.17
CA ILE A 64 21.88 25.42 0.58
C ILE A 64 21.97 25.77 2.06
N LEU A 65 20.92 25.50 2.83
CA LEU A 65 20.91 25.63 4.29
C LEU A 65 21.13 24.25 4.91
N THR A 66 22.26 24.07 5.58
CA THR A 66 22.63 22.80 6.21
C THR A 66 23.18 22.98 7.63
N GLY A 67 23.39 21.88 8.33
CA GLY A 67 23.97 21.84 9.67
C GLY A 67 23.10 21.08 10.66
N ASN A 68 23.21 21.43 11.94
CA ASN A 68 22.47 20.82 13.03
C ASN A 68 21.85 21.90 13.95
N ALA A 69 21.34 22.95 13.32
CA ALA A 69 20.65 24.02 14.02
C ALA A 69 19.22 23.61 14.39
N THR A 70 18.80 24.04 15.58
CA THR A 70 17.40 23.95 16.04
C THR A 70 16.74 25.32 15.97
N LEU A 71 15.67 25.42 15.20
CA LEU A 71 14.85 26.60 15.03
C LEU A 71 13.60 26.53 15.92
N TYR A 72 13.33 27.62 16.63
CA TYR A 72 12.13 27.84 17.42
C TYR A 72 11.32 29.00 16.81
N PRO A 73 10.44 28.72 15.83
CA PRO A 73 9.58 29.74 15.25
C PRO A 73 8.69 30.42 16.28
N SER A 74 8.38 31.69 16.01
CA SER A 74 7.48 32.49 16.83
C SER A 74 6.25 32.95 16.03
N GLY A 75 5.15 33.19 16.74
CA GLY A 75 3.91 33.72 16.15
C GLY A 75 3.23 32.76 15.19
N SER A 76 2.59 33.32 14.16
CA SER A 76 1.78 32.59 13.18
C SER A 76 2.52 32.27 11.87
N LYS A 77 3.83 32.54 11.79
CA LYS A 77 4.64 32.31 10.58
C LYS A 77 5.21 30.89 10.59
N ALA A 78 5.57 30.38 9.42
CA ALA A 78 6.34 29.15 9.31
C ALA A 78 7.73 29.30 9.95
N GLY A 79 8.34 28.18 10.33
CA GLY A 79 9.76 28.13 10.70
C GLY A 79 10.64 28.59 9.56
N ILE A 80 10.47 27.99 8.38
CA ILE A 80 11.16 28.38 7.16
C ILE A 80 10.11 28.57 6.06
N SER A 81 10.02 29.78 5.52
CA SER A 81 9.24 30.07 4.32
C SER A 81 10.17 30.13 3.11
N ILE A 82 9.88 29.34 2.09
CA ILE A 82 10.67 29.22 0.85
C ILE A 82 9.79 29.67 -0.32
N SER A 83 10.31 30.60 -1.10
CA SER A 83 9.67 31.13 -2.32
C SER A 83 10.66 31.24 -3.49
N ALA A 84 11.74 30.46 -3.42
CA ALA A 84 12.74 30.35 -4.47
C ALA A 84 12.95 28.89 -4.86
N ASP A 85 13.28 28.70 -6.13
CA ASP A 85 13.56 27.39 -6.70
C ASP A 85 14.90 26.84 -6.20
N ASN A 86 15.02 25.52 -6.27
CA ASN A 86 16.26 24.76 -6.02
C ASN A 86 16.89 24.95 -4.64
N VAL A 87 16.17 25.52 -3.67
CA VAL A 87 16.64 25.63 -2.28
C VAL A 87 16.81 24.24 -1.68
N GLU A 88 17.91 24.03 -0.96
CA GLU A 88 18.16 22.82 -0.17
C GLU A 88 18.14 23.16 1.31
N VAL A 89 17.37 22.40 2.09
CA VAL A 89 17.36 22.44 3.56
C VAL A 89 17.70 21.05 4.06
N ASN A 90 18.82 20.91 4.77
CA ASN A 90 19.34 19.62 5.21
C ASN A 90 19.74 19.65 6.70
N GLY A 91 19.32 18.64 7.47
CA GLY A 91 19.80 18.43 8.85
C GLY A 91 19.22 19.37 9.91
N MET A 92 18.28 20.24 9.54
CA MET A 92 17.68 21.22 10.45
C MET A 92 16.66 20.58 11.39
N SER A 93 16.54 21.11 12.61
CA SER A 93 15.45 20.77 13.54
C SER A 93 14.50 21.95 13.70
N ILE A 94 13.20 21.77 13.49
CA ILE A 94 12.19 22.83 13.63
C ILE A 94 11.17 22.42 14.69
N LYS A 95 11.10 23.19 15.79
CA LYS A 95 10.29 22.83 16.97
C LYS A 95 9.20 23.87 17.25
N GLY A 96 7.94 23.46 17.19
CA GLY A 96 6.79 24.35 17.39
C GLY A 96 6.44 25.19 16.16
N GLY A 97 5.55 26.16 16.33
CA GLY A 97 5.04 26.99 15.24
C GLY A 97 3.91 26.32 14.45
N ILE A 98 3.28 27.09 13.56
CA ILE A 98 2.17 26.59 12.74
C ILE A 98 2.71 25.61 11.71
N THR A 99 3.62 26.04 10.84
CA THR A 99 4.25 25.18 9.83
C THR A 99 5.74 25.10 10.09
N GLY A 100 6.33 23.90 10.02
CA GLY A 100 7.77 23.74 10.12
C GLY A 100 8.49 24.37 8.93
N ILE A 101 8.24 23.85 7.73
CA ILE A 101 8.71 24.41 6.45
C ILE A 101 7.52 24.59 5.52
N GLU A 102 7.39 25.79 4.96
CA GLU A 102 6.41 26.15 3.95
C GLU A 102 7.12 26.49 2.65
N VAL A 103 6.71 25.88 1.54
CA VAL A 103 7.24 26.14 0.19
C VAL A 103 6.10 26.64 -0.68
N VAL A 104 6.31 27.78 -1.33
CA VAL A 104 5.26 28.46 -2.09
C VAL A 104 5.73 28.72 -3.51
N ASN A 105 4.98 28.22 -4.49
CA ASN A 105 5.19 28.45 -5.92
C ASN A 105 6.65 28.25 -6.36
N SER A 106 7.29 27.17 -5.88
CA SER A 106 8.71 26.90 -6.15
C SER A 106 8.90 25.53 -6.77
N GLU A 107 10.00 25.36 -7.50
CA GLU A 107 10.40 24.10 -8.13
C GLU A 107 11.72 23.57 -7.55
N GLY A 108 11.86 22.25 -7.43
CA GLY A 108 13.15 21.62 -7.17
C GLY A 108 13.68 21.78 -5.74
N VAL A 109 12.85 22.25 -4.80
CA VAL A 109 13.24 22.39 -3.38
C VAL A 109 13.48 21.02 -2.75
N LYS A 110 14.55 20.90 -1.99
CA LYS A 110 14.91 19.68 -1.24
C LYS A 110 14.83 19.92 0.25
N ILE A 111 14.07 19.09 0.95
CA ILE A 111 13.94 19.09 2.40
C ILE A 111 14.37 17.70 2.87
N GLU A 112 15.58 17.61 3.42
CA GLU A 112 16.23 16.33 3.68
C GLU A 112 16.75 16.21 5.10
N ASN A 113 16.62 15.03 5.71
CA ASN A 113 17.22 14.72 7.02
C ASN A 113 16.86 15.73 8.14
N CYS A 114 15.71 16.39 8.03
CA CYS A 114 15.24 17.37 9.00
C CYS A 114 14.39 16.70 10.09
N ASN A 115 14.31 17.34 11.25
CA ASN A 115 13.48 16.91 12.37
C ASN A 115 12.37 17.93 12.63
N PHE A 116 11.12 17.50 12.61
CA PHE A 116 9.94 18.31 12.89
C PHE A 116 9.30 17.83 14.20
N ASN A 117 9.07 18.75 15.13
CA ASN A 117 8.49 18.39 16.43
C ASN A 117 7.46 19.41 16.88
N ARG A 118 6.25 18.93 17.22
CA ARG A 118 5.16 19.75 17.77
C ARG A 118 4.74 20.93 16.89
N ASN A 119 4.89 20.79 15.58
CA ASN A 119 4.33 21.73 14.61
C ASN A 119 2.83 21.43 14.39
N PHE A 120 2.07 22.39 13.88
CA PHE A 120 0.71 22.10 13.40
C PHE A 120 0.75 21.35 12.07
N TYR A 121 1.56 21.83 11.12
CA TYR A 121 2.01 21.13 9.91
C TYR A 121 3.52 20.96 9.93
N GLY A 122 4.04 19.80 9.50
CA GLY A 122 5.49 19.60 9.36
C GLY A 122 6.04 20.33 8.14
N VAL A 123 5.72 19.81 6.95
CA VAL A 123 6.03 20.42 5.66
C VAL A 123 4.73 20.73 4.90
N LEU A 124 4.63 21.93 4.35
CA LEU A 124 3.54 22.37 3.49
C LEU A 124 4.08 22.84 2.13
N LEU A 125 3.66 22.19 1.04
CA LEU A 125 3.89 22.65 -0.32
C LEU A 125 2.61 23.28 -0.88
N LEU A 126 2.72 24.51 -1.38
CA LEU A 126 1.64 25.25 -2.03
C LEU A 126 2.05 25.57 -3.47
N GLY A 127 1.34 25.03 -4.46
CA GLY A 127 1.62 25.33 -5.87
C GLY A 127 3.03 24.97 -6.33
N SER A 128 3.67 23.96 -5.71
CA SER A 128 5.09 23.66 -5.90
C SER A 128 5.29 22.31 -6.61
N SER A 129 6.42 22.15 -7.30
CA SER A 129 6.66 20.94 -8.09
C SER A 129 8.10 20.44 -8.07
N LYS A 130 8.29 19.16 -8.36
CA LYS A 130 9.62 18.50 -8.39
C LYS A 130 10.42 18.67 -7.10
N CYS A 131 9.72 18.91 -5.98
CA CYS A 131 10.33 18.96 -4.67
C CYS A 131 10.65 17.56 -4.17
N THR A 132 11.67 17.45 -3.33
CA THR A 132 12.05 16.22 -2.64
C THR A 132 11.91 16.40 -1.14
N ILE A 133 11.08 15.58 -0.51
CA ILE A 133 10.93 15.51 0.96
C ILE A 133 11.44 14.13 1.38
N LYS A 134 12.66 14.06 1.90
CA LYS A 134 13.35 12.77 2.09
C LYS A 134 14.06 12.61 3.43
N GLY A 135 13.94 11.42 4.03
CA GLY A 135 14.75 11.10 5.21
C GLY A 135 14.40 11.94 6.44
N ASN A 136 13.23 12.59 6.45
CA ASN A 136 12.84 13.48 7.54
C ASN A 136 12.13 12.69 8.65
N ASN A 137 12.24 13.20 9.86
CA ASN A 137 11.57 12.68 11.04
C ASN A 137 10.51 13.68 11.51
N PHE A 138 9.27 13.22 11.69
CA PHE A 138 8.14 14.01 12.15
C PHE A 138 7.58 13.43 13.43
N GLU A 139 7.54 14.22 14.49
CA GLU A 139 7.07 13.76 15.80
C GLU A 139 6.01 14.69 16.36
N ASN A 140 4.87 14.12 16.78
CA ASN A 140 3.76 14.82 17.42
C ASN A 140 3.26 16.03 16.60
N ILE A 141 3.00 15.81 15.32
CA ILE A 141 2.43 16.83 14.44
C ILE A 141 0.92 16.89 14.66
N ASN A 142 0.37 18.09 14.87
CA ASN A 142 -1.03 18.22 15.30
C ASN A 142 -2.06 17.98 14.18
N GLU A 143 -1.69 18.20 12.92
CA GLU A 143 -2.57 18.04 11.77
C GLU A 143 -1.94 17.10 10.72
N SER A 144 -1.31 17.65 9.68
CA SER A 144 -0.62 16.87 8.65
C SER A 144 0.89 16.97 8.77
N ALA A 145 1.60 15.84 8.83
CA ALA A 145 3.06 15.85 8.83
C ALA A 145 3.61 16.37 7.50
N ILE A 146 3.08 15.90 6.38
CA ILE A 146 3.37 16.43 5.04
C ILE A 146 2.05 16.75 4.34
N LYS A 147 1.89 17.99 3.88
CA LYS A 147 0.74 18.41 3.07
C LYS A 147 1.18 19.03 1.75
N LEU A 148 0.59 18.56 0.66
CA LEU A 148 0.71 19.11 -0.68
C LEU A 148 -0.65 19.68 -1.08
N GLU A 149 -0.66 20.92 -1.55
CA GLU A 149 -1.85 21.61 -2.04
C GLU A 149 -1.55 22.22 -3.41
N GLY A 150 -2.25 21.74 -4.44
CA GLY A 150 -1.99 22.11 -5.83
C GLY A 150 -0.54 21.84 -6.27
N SER A 151 0.08 20.78 -5.75
CA SER A 151 1.53 20.56 -5.88
C SER A 151 1.81 19.21 -6.54
N ASP A 152 2.35 19.26 -7.76
CA ASP A 152 2.46 18.10 -8.64
C ASP A 152 3.91 17.60 -8.78
N SER A 153 4.07 16.33 -9.17
CA SER A 153 5.38 15.76 -9.55
C SER A 153 6.44 15.80 -8.44
N ASN A 154 6.05 15.63 -7.18
CA ASN A 154 6.98 15.65 -6.03
C ASN A 154 7.36 14.23 -5.59
N THR A 155 8.51 14.12 -4.93
CA THR A 155 9.01 12.86 -4.34
C THR A 155 9.02 12.95 -2.82
N ILE A 156 8.29 12.05 -2.17
CA ILE A 156 8.24 11.89 -0.73
C ILE A 156 8.80 10.49 -0.44
N SER A 157 9.96 10.40 0.21
CA SER A 157 10.63 9.09 0.38
C SER A 157 11.36 8.93 1.70
N SER A 158 11.36 7.72 2.24
CA SER A 158 12.15 7.39 3.44
C SER A 158 11.89 8.31 4.64
N ASN A 159 10.66 8.81 4.79
CA ASN A 159 10.31 9.64 5.95
C ASN A 159 9.76 8.76 7.07
N HIS A 160 10.01 9.18 8.32
CA HIS A 160 9.43 8.57 9.51
C HIS A 160 8.46 9.57 10.15
N ILE A 161 7.22 9.14 10.36
CA ILE A 161 6.17 9.95 10.99
C ILE A 161 5.65 9.20 12.21
N ASP A 162 5.83 9.76 13.40
CA ASP A 162 5.31 9.25 14.67
C ASP A 162 4.36 10.26 15.32
N GLY A 163 3.06 9.97 15.24
CA GLY A 163 2.01 10.81 15.81
C GLY A 163 1.63 11.99 14.91
N SER A 164 0.57 11.79 14.13
CA SER A 164 -0.13 12.87 13.40
C SER A 164 -1.58 12.48 13.11
N LYS A 165 -2.43 13.45 12.76
CA LYS A 165 -3.78 13.09 12.28
C LYS A 165 -3.70 12.51 10.87
N VAL A 166 -2.94 13.15 9.99
CA VAL A 166 -2.71 12.66 8.63
C VAL A 166 -1.21 12.63 8.37
N ALA A 167 -0.64 11.48 8.02
CA ALA A 167 0.79 11.41 7.74
C ALA A 167 1.12 12.20 6.47
N VAL A 168 0.45 11.88 5.36
CA VAL A 168 0.62 12.56 4.06
C VAL A 168 -0.74 12.94 3.48
N HIS A 169 -0.95 14.23 3.22
CA HIS A 169 -2.16 14.75 2.61
C HIS A 169 -1.86 15.36 1.23
N LEU A 170 -2.43 14.78 0.18
CA LEU A 170 -2.39 15.27 -1.20
C LEU A 170 -3.74 15.88 -1.57
N PHE A 171 -3.82 17.21 -1.57
CA PHE A 171 -5.00 17.95 -1.98
C PHE A 171 -4.78 18.56 -3.36
N GLN A 172 -5.57 18.11 -4.33
CA GLN A 172 -5.48 18.52 -5.74
C GLN A 172 -4.04 18.44 -6.28
N SER A 173 -3.36 17.33 -5.96
CA SER A 173 -1.92 17.16 -6.16
C SER A 173 -1.65 15.84 -6.87
N SER A 174 -1.12 15.91 -8.08
CA SER A 174 -1.03 14.77 -9.02
C SER A 174 0.40 14.38 -9.33
N GLU A 175 0.58 13.16 -9.85
CA GLU A 175 1.89 12.65 -10.30
C GLU A 175 2.97 12.61 -9.19
N ASN A 176 2.57 12.54 -7.92
CA ASN A 176 3.51 12.44 -6.79
C ASN A 176 3.87 10.99 -6.48
N ASN A 177 5.09 10.78 -6.00
CA ASN A 177 5.61 9.49 -5.60
C ASN A 177 5.87 9.47 -4.09
N LEU A 178 5.14 8.62 -3.36
CA LEU A 178 5.33 8.33 -1.95
C LEU A 178 5.91 6.92 -1.79
N THR A 179 7.15 6.84 -1.29
CA THR A 179 7.90 5.57 -1.24
C THR A 179 8.62 5.32 0.07
N ASP A 180 8.75 4.04 0.44
CA ASP A 180 9.66 3.55 1.49
C ASP A 180 9.57 4.32 2.82
N SER A 181 8.38 4.80 3.19
CA SER A 181 8.17 5.60 4.40
C SER A 181 7.44 4.80 5.48
N SER A 182 7.66 5.18 6.75
CA SER A 182 7.11 4.51 7.92
C SER A 182 6.24 5.48 8.71
N PHE A 183 4.96 5.15 8.87
CA PHE A 183 3.97 5.93 9.60
C PHE A 183 3.49 5.14 10.82
N VAL A 184 3.64 5.72 12.00
CA VAL A 184 3.30 5.08 13.26
C VAL A 184 2.43 6.02 14.08
N ASN A 185 1.42 5.45 14.77
CA ASN A 185 0.50 6.21 15.62
C ASN A 185 -0.21 7.35 14.87
N VAL A 186 -0.59 7.13 13.61
CA VAL A 186 -1.32 8.12 12.81
C VAL A 186 -2.82 7.81 12.80
N GLU A 187 -3.68 8.83 12.75
CA GLU A 187 -5.14 8.59 12.62
C GLU A 187 -5.47 8.08 11.21
N ALA A 188 -4.94 8.76 10.19
CA ALA A 188 -4.93 8.33 8.80
C ALA A 188 -3.50 8.37 8.20
N GLY A 189 -3.16 7.37 7.37
CA GLY A 189 -1.86 7.30 6.72
C GLY A 189 -1.74 8.31 5.57
N VAL A 190 -2.37 7.98 4.44
CA VAL A 190 -2.33 8.81 3.23
C VAL A 190 -3.75 9.26 2.86
N TYR A 191 -3.96 10.56 2.71
CA TYR A 191 -5.22 11.13 2.24
C TYR A 191 -5.05 11.80 0.88
N LEU A 192 -5.79 11.34 -0.13
CA LEU A 192 -5.87 11.91 -1.46
C LEU A 192 -7.25 12.53 -1.69
N GLU A 193 -7.27 13.82 -2.02
CA GLU A 193 -8.49 14.54 -2.37
C GLU A 193 -8.31 15.21 -3.73
N GLY A 194 -9.14 14.85 -4.71
CA GLY A 194 -9.07 15.41 -6.06
C GLY A 194 -7.72 15.19 -6.75
N SER A 195 -7.03 14.09 -6.44
CA SER A 195 -5.63 13.86 -6.82
C SER A 195 -5.48 12.68 -7.77
N LEU A 196 -4.67 12.85 -8.81
CA LEU A 196 -4.58 11.90 -9.92
C LEU A 196 -3.17 11.32 -10.09
N ASP A 197 -3.11 10.09 -10.60
CA ASP A 197 -1.89 9.49 -11.12
C ASP A 197 -0.71 9.47 -10.12
N ASN A 198 -0.98 9.38 -8.81
CA ASN A 198 0.06 9.25 -7.76
C ASN A 198 0.47 7.78 -7.56
N SER A 199 1.71 7.56 -7.13
CA SER A 199 2.22 6.25 -6.73
C SER A 199 2.49 6.20 -5.23
N ILE A 200 1.90 5.22 -4.53
CA ILE A 200 2.09 4.96 -3.10
C ILE A 200 2.65 3.54 -2.98
N THR A 201 3.95 3.43 -2.73
CA THR A 201 4.66 2.15 -2.88
C THR A 201 5.62 1.85 -1.72
N GLY A 202 5.62 0.63 -1.21
CA GLY A 202 6.65 0.19 -0.25
C GLY A 202 6.54 0.84 1.15
N ASN A 203 5.38 1.39 1.53
CA ASN A 203 5.22 2.07 2.82
C ASN A 203 4.71 1.12 3.91
N GLU A 204 5.14 1.36 5.14
CA GLU A 204 4.63 0.70 6.36
C GLU A 204 3.73 1.67 7.12
N ILE A 205 2.43 1.35 7.20
CA ILE A 205 1.41 2.27 7.70
C ILE A 205 0.69 1.64 8.88
N SER A 206 0.98 2.12 10.09
CA SER A 206 0.18 1.83 11.28
C SER A 206 -0.79 2.98 11.54
N ALA A 207 -2.02 2.80 11.09
CA ALA A 207 -3.09 3.79 11.16
C ALA A 207 -4.22 3.33 12.09
N ILE A 208 -4.76 4.25 12.88
CA ILE A 208 -5.83 3.94 13.83
C ILE A 208 -7.16 3.65 13.09
N ASP A 209 -7.47 4.41 12.05
CA ASP A 209 -8.71 4.27 11.28
C ASP A 209 -8.42 3.73 9.87
N THR A 210 -7.98 4.61 8.97
CA THR A 210 -7.83 4.31 7.55
C THR A 210 -6.39 4.53 7.09
N ALA A 211 -5.75 3.50 6.55
CA ALA A 211 -4.37 3.60 6.09
C ALA A 211 -4.27 4.49 4.82
N ILE A 212 -5.15 4.30 3.85
CA ILE A 212 -5.20 5.10 2.61
C ILE A 212 -6.64 5.49 2.30
N PHE A 213 -6.93 6.79 2.30
CA PHE A 213 -8.24 7.32 1.94
C PHE A 213 -8.15 8.11 0.63
N MET A 214 -9.05 7.84 -0.32
CA MET A 214 -9.12 8.52 -1.60
C MET A 214 -10.52 9.07 -1.86
N CYS A 215 -10.62 10.37 -2.11
CA CYS A 215 -11.85 11.07 -2.43
C CYS A 215 -11.73 11.78 -3.78
N HIS A 216 -12.66 11.53 -4.70
CA HIS A 216 -12.66 12.13 -6.05
C HIS A 216 -11.30 11.98 -6.76
N SER A 217 -10.62 10.85 -6.55
CA SER A 217 -9.24 10.62 -6.99
C SER A 217 -9.17 9.43 -7.94
N GLY A 218 -8.22 9.42 -8.87
CA GLY A 218 -8.19 8.38 -9.89
C GLY A 218 -6.85 8.19 -10.58
N GLY A 219 -6.68 7.03 -11.21
CA GLY A 219 -5.41 6.66 -11.84
C GLY A 219 -4.27 6.39 -10.85
N ASN A 220 -4.52 6.41 -9.53
CA ASN A 220 -3.47 6.21 -8.54
C ASN A 220 -3.08 4.72 -8.43
N LYS A 221 -1.81 4.49 -8.13
CA LYS A 221 -1.25 3.16 -7.90
C LYS A 221 -0.88 2.98 -6.42
N VAL A 222 -1.39 1.93 -5.80
CA VAL A 222 -1.08 1.51 -4.42
C VAL A 222 -0.48 0.11 -4.47
N SER A 223 0.82 -0.02 -4.20
CA SER A 223 1.48 -1.32 -4.31
C SER A 223 2.52 -1.60 -3.26
N GLU A 224 2.69 -2.85 -2.85
CA GLU A 224 3.78 -3.27 -1.96
C GLU A 224 3.77 -2.54 -0.60
N ASN A 225 2.63 -2.03 -0.16
CA ASN A 225 2.48 -1.43 1.17
C ASN A 225 2.06 -2.49 2.18
N SER A 226 2.51 -2.31 3.43
CA SER A 226 2.03 -3.04 4.60
C SER A 226 1.23 -2.10 5.48
N ALA A 227 0.05 -2.51 5.93
CA ALA A 227 -0.77 -1.71 6.80
C ALA A 227 -1.43 -2.50 7.94
N ASP A 228 -1.42 -1.91 9.13
CA ASP A 228 -2.31 -2.27 10.22
C ASP A 228 -3.33 -1.13 10.44
N GLY A 229 -4.59 -1.49 10.65
CA GLY A 229 -5.70 -0.55 10.81
C GLY A 229 -7.07 -1.19 10.60
N ASP A 230 -8.13 -0.42 10.83
CA ASP A 230 -9.51 -0.88 10.64
C ASP A 230 -9.84 -1.03 9.15
N VAL A 231 -9.38 -0.07 8.32
CA VAL A 231 -9.56 -0.06 6.87
C VAL A 231 -8.23 0.22 6.17
N PHE A 232 -7.83 -0.67 5.26
CA PHE A 232 -6.63 -0.44 4.45
C PHE A 232 -6.85 0.64 3.39
N VAL A 233 -7.82 0.45 2.49
CA VAL A 233 -8.13 1.43 1.44
C VAL A 233 -9.61 1.81 1.47
N HIS A 234 -9.90 3.10 1.58
CA HIS A 234 -11.24 3.64 1.42
C HIS A 234 -11.31 4.50 0.16
N LEU A 235 -12.18 4.13 -0.79
CA LEU A 235 -12.37 4.83 -2.06
C LEU A 235 -13.77 5.46 -2.12
N LEU A 236 -13.83 6.79 -2.14
CA LEU A 236 -15.07 7.56 -2.28
C LEU A 236 -15.06 8.33 -3.60
N PHE A 237 -16.03 8.07 -4.47
CA PHE A 237 -16.14 8.67 -5.80
C PHE A 237 -14.82 8.64 -6.61
N SER A 238 -14.03 7.59 -6.41
CA SER A 238 -12.67 7.43 -6.94
C SER A 238 -12.64 6.32 -7.99
N SER A 239 -11.85 6.45 -9.05
CA SER A 239 -11.93 5.50 -10.17
C SER A 239 -10.60 5.24 -10.84
N LYS A 240 -10.47 4.08 -11.50
CA LYS A 240 -9.26 3.68 -12.23
C LYS A 240 -8.01 3.59 -11.35
N ASN A 241 -8.17 3.36 -10.05
CA ASN A 241 -7.04 3.11 -9.16
C ASN A 241 -6.62 1.65 -9.27
N THR A 242 -5.32 1.39 -9.17
CA THR A 242 -4.73 0.04 -9.17
C THR A 242 -4.16 -0.25 -7.78
N ILE A 243 -4.68 -1.27 -7.11
CA ILE A 243 -4.28 -1.69 -5.77
C ILE A 243 -3.76 -3.12 -5.84
N GLU A 244 -2.45 -3.31 -5.75
CA GLU A 244 -1.82 -4.61 -6.00
C GLU A 244 -0.74 -4.97 -4.99
N GLN A 245 -0.63 -6.25 -4.64
CA GLN A 245 0.52 -6.75 -3.86
C GLN A 245 0.71 -6.04 -2.51
N ASN A 246 -0.40 -5.66 -1.83
CA ASN A 246 -0.33 -5.07 -0.50
C ASN A 246 -0.66 -6.12 0.56
N GLU A 247 -0.13 -5.92 1.75
CA GLU A 247 -0.41 -6.72 2.95
C GLU A 247 -1.19 -5.85 3.92
N ALA A 248 -2.38 -6.29 4.31
CA ALA A 248 -3.20 -5.51 5.23
C ALA A 248 -4.09 -6.38 6.11
N GLU A 249 -4.30 -5.91 7.34
CA GLU A 249 -5.29 -6.43 8.27
C GLU A 249 -6.61 -5.62 8.17
N GLY A 250 -7.69 -6.14 8.75
CA GLY A 250 -8.99 -5.45 8.77
C GLY A 250 -9.78 -5.51 7.45
N ILE A 251 -10.54 -4.45 7.18
CA ILE A 251 -11.25 -4.29 5.90
C ILE A 251 -10.22 -3.90 4.83
N TYR A 252 -10.06 -4.73 3.81
CA TYR A 252 -9.08 -4.46 2.77
C TYR A 252 -9.50 -3.31 1.87
N ALA A 253 -10.77 -3.27 1.46
CA ALA A 253 -11.32 -2.14 0.73
C ALA A 253 -12.78 -1.87 1.08
N ASN A 254 -13.11 -0.59 1.20
CA ASN A 254 -14.48 -0.07 1.30
C ASN A 254 -14.70 0.97 0.20
N PHE A 255 -15.77 0.84 -0.58
CA PHE A 255 -15.97 1.77 -1.69
C PHE A 255 -17.41 2.03 -2.14
N ASN A 256 -17.63 3.29 -2.50
CA ASN A 256 -18.71 3.77 -3.36
C ASN A 256 -18.06 4.41 -4.59
N SER A 257 -17.71 3.57 -5.57
CA SER A 257 -16.74 3.90 -6.62
C SER A 257 -16.74 2.86 -7.73
N TYR A 258 -16.28 3.26 -8.93
CA TYR A 258 -16.31 2.43 -10.12
C TYR A 258 -14.92 2.19 -10.72
N LYS A 259 -14.72 1.01 -11.32
CA LYS A 259 -13.52 0.65 -12.11
C LYS A 259 -12.20 0.77 -11.35
N ASN A 260 -12.16 0.30 -10.09
CA ASN A 260 -10.90 0.14 -9.37
C ASN A 260 -10.48 -1.33 -9.46
N ASP A 261 -9.20 -1.55 -9.70
CA ASP A 261 -8.66 -2.89 -9.91
C ASP A 261 -7.82 -3.29 -8.69
N PHE A 262 -8.18 -4.43 -8.11
CA PHE A 262 -7.48 -5.03 -6.99
C PHE A 262 -6.80 -6.31 -7.45
N THR A 263 -5.51 -6.47 -7.17
CA THR A 263 -4.77 -7.71 -7.41
C THR A 263 -4.27 -8.29 -6.09
N ILE A 264 -4.87 -9.43 -5.74
CA ILE A 264 -4.55 -10.27 -4.57
C ILE A 264 -3.99 -11.58 -5.12
N LYS A 265 -3.21 -12.36 -4.37
CA LYS A 265 -2.60 -13.63 -4.81
C LYS A 265 -3.44 -14.42 -5.83
N ASN A 266 -3.00 -14.45 -7.09
CA ASN A 266 -3.65 -15.11 -8.24
C ASN A 266 -5.11 -14.70 -8.53
N LEU A 267 -5.61 -13.61 -7.94
CA LEU A 267 -6.98 -13.15 -8.04
C LEU A 267 -7.02 -11.66 -8.34
N LYS A 268 -7.60 -11.31 -9.47
CA LYS A 268 -7.99 -9.94 -9.79
C LYS A 268 -9.46 -9.73 -9.45
N LEU A 269 -9.73 -8.58 -8.90
CA LEU A 269 -11.02 -8.22 -8.34
C LEU A 269 -11.36 -6.80 -8.80
N THR A 270 -12.58 -6.60 -9.29
CA THR A 270 -13.12 -5.30 -9.69
C THR A 270 -14.63 -5.26 -9.40
N GLY A 271 -15.27 -4.12 -9.61
CA GLY A 271 -16.72 -3.94 -9.51
C GLY A 271 -17.12 -2.61 -8.89
N GLU A 272 -18.32 -2.56 -8.32
CA GLU A 272 -18.99 -1.35 -7.83
C GLU A 272 -19.75 -1.66 -6.53
N GLU A 273 -19.73 -0.70 -5.61
CA GLU A 273 -20.50 -0.72 -4.34
C GLU A 273 -20.33 -2.01 -3.52
N PHE A 274 -19.09 -2.34 -3.17
CA PHE A 274 -18.82 -3.44 -2.24
C PHE A 274 -17.69 -3.10 -1.27
N GLN A 275 -17.59 -3.93 -0.24
CA GLN A 275 -16.43 -4.00 0.63
C GLN A 275 -15.93 -5.44 0.68
N PHE A 276 -14.64 -5.62 0.94
CA PHE A 276 -14.11 -6.95 1.19
C PHE A 276 -12.96 -6.96 2.19
N SER A 277 -12.77 -8.10 2.84
CA SER A 277 -11.60 -8.41 3.66
C SER A 277 -10.93 -9.69 3.17
N LEU A 278 -9.65 -9.83 3.50
CA LEU A 278 -8.94 -11.10 3.37
C LEU A 278 -9.23 -11.94 4.62
N THR A 279 -9.45 -13.24 4.46
CA THR A 279 -9.76 -14.12 5.59
C THR A 279 -9.02 -15.44 5.45
N GLU A 280 -8.52 -15.96 6.57
CA GLU A 280 -8.03 -17.34 6.62
C GLU A 280 -9.22 -18.29 6.76
N SER A 281 -9.32 -19.27 5.87
CA SER A 281 -10.35 -20.31 5.94
C SER A 281 -9.77 -21.67 5.63
N ILE A 282 -10.18 -22.68 6.39
CA ILE A 282 -9.83 -24.08 6.14
C ILE A 282 -10.83 -24.59 5.09
N LEU A 283 -10.35 -24.78 3.87
CA LEU A 283 -11.13 -25.43 2.82
C LEU A 283 -11.29 -26.93 3.14
N PRO A 284 -12.37 -27.59 2.66
CA PRO A 284 -12.49 -29.05 2.74
C PRO A 284 -11.27 -29.76 2.13
N GLU A 285 -10.91 -30.93 2.66
CA GLU A 285 -9.66 -31.62 2.32
C GLU A 285 -9.53 -31.96 0.83
N GLU A 286 -10.64 -32.06 0.11
CA GLU A 286 -10.70 -32.30 -1.32
C GLU A 286 -10.39 -31.07 -2.18
N PHE A 287 -10.18 -29.89 -1.62
CA PHE A 287 -9.83 -28.67 -2.36
C PHE A 287 -8.39 -28.21 -2.10
N ILE A 288 -7.81 -27.51 -3.08
CA ILE A 288 -6.55 -26.78 -2.95
C ILE A 288 -6.83 -25.31 -3.25
N PRO A 289 -6.65 -24.38 -2.28
CA PRO A 289 -6.81 -22.95 -2.52
C PRO A 289 -5.64 -22.42 -3.35
N LEU A 290 -5.95 -21.59 -4.35
CA LEU A 290 -4.98 -20.94 -5.23
C LEU A 290 -4.90 -19.42 -5.01
N SER A 291 -5.88 -18.84 -4.33
CA SER A 291 -5.90 -17.46 -3.84
C SER A 291 -6.14 -17.39 -2.33
N ASN A 292 -6.01 -16.20 -1.74
CA ASN A 292 -6.63 -15.91 -0.45
C ASN A 292 -8.16 -16.08 -0.56
N VAL A 293 -8.82 -16.40 0.56
CA VAL A 293 -10.27 -16.31 0.65
C VAL A 293 -10.63 -14.85 0.88
N ILE A 294 -11.56 -14.35 0.07
CA ILE A 294 -12.10 -13.00 0.22
C ILE A 294 -13.52 -13.09 0.78
N ASN A 295 -13.83 -12.25 1.76
CA ASN A 295 -15.19 -12.09 2.26
C ASN A 295 -15.79 -10.81 1.70
N VAL A 296 -16.72 -10.93 0.75
CA VAL A 296 -17.32 -9.80 0.04
C VAL A 296 -18.67 -9.45 0.65
N THR A 297 -18.89 -8.17 0.90
CA THR A 297 -20.23 -7.62 1.18
C THR A 297 -20.58 -6.64 0.08
N VAL A 298 -21.59 -7.00 -0.72
CA VAL A 298 -22.16 -6.12 -1.74
C VAL A 298 -23.18 -5.20 -1.05
N ILE A 299 -23.08 -3.90 -1.30
CA ILE A 299 -23.90 -2.86 -0.67
C ILE A 299 -24.52 -2.02 -1.79
N PRO A 300 -25.60 -2.47 -2.44
CA PRO A 300 -26.12 -1.79 -3.62
C PRO A 300 -26.48 -0.33 -3.36
N ASP A 301 -26.19 0.54 -4.33
CA ASP A 301 -26.60 1.95 -4.29
C ASP A 301 -28.14 2.06 -4.18
N LEU A 302 -28.60 2.98 -3.33
CA LEU A 302 -30.02 3.14 -3.01
C LEU A 302 -30.88 3.65 -4.17
N ILE A 303 -30.26 4.24 -5.20
CA ILE A 303 -30.92 4.88 -6.33
C ILE A 303 -30.77 4.02 -7.59
N THR A 304 -29.56 3.61 -7.91
CA THR A 304 -29.27 2.83 -9.13
C THR A 304 -29.46 1.33 -8.93
N GLU A 305 -29.54 0.86 -7.68
CA GLU A 305 -29.55 -0.56 -7.28
C GLU A 305 -28.30 -1.33 -7.77
N THR A 306 -27.25 -0.62 -8.19
CA THR A 306 -26.02 -1.22 -8.69
C THR A 306 -25.14 -1.66 -7.52
N GLY A 307 -24.70 -2.91 -7.54
CA GLY A 307 -23.69 -3.44 -6.64
C GLY A 307 -23.28 -4.82 -7.10
N TYR A 308 -21.99 -5.00 -7.38
CA TYR A 308 -21.46 -6.26 -7.88
C TYR A 308 -19.96 -6.35 -7.73
N VAL A 309 -19.47 -7.59 -7.74
CA VAL A 309 -18.07 -7.94 -7.77
C VAL A 309 -17.77 -8.80 -9.00
N GLU A 310 -16.64 -8.55 -9.65
CA GLU A 310 -16.09 -9.40 -10.70
C GLU A 310 -14.74 -9.97 -10.25
N LEU A 311 -14.66 -11.31 -10.27
CA LEU A 311 -13.46 -12.10 -10.02
C LEU A 311 -12.87 -12.53 -11.36
N ASN A 312 -11.56 -12.38 -11.52
CA ASN A 312 -10.88 -12.87 -12.70
C ASN A 312 -9.45 -13.34 -12.43
N ILE A 313 -8.98 -14.25 -13.28
CA ILE A 313 -7.57 -14.64 -13.39
C ILE A 313 -7.21 -14.74 -14.88
N GLY A 314 -6.07 -14.16 -15.25
CA GLY A 314 -5.60 -14.05 -16.62
C GLY A 314 -4.96 -15.33 -17.14
N LYS A 315 -4.79 -15.39 -18.47
CA LYS A 315 -4.19 -16.55 -19.14
C LYS A 315 -2.81 -16.88 -18.61
N GLU A 316 -1.97 -15.87 -18.45
CA GLU A 316 -0.57 -16.05 -18.08
C GLU A 316 -0.44 -16.65 -16.68
N GLU A 317 -1.27 -16.22 -15.74
CA GLU A 317 -1.33 -16.77 -14.40
C GLU A 317 -1.86 -18.21 -14.41
N ILE A 318 -2.88 -18.51 -15.23
CA ILE A 318 -3.41 -19.87 -15.40
C ILE A 318 -2.36 -20.81 -16.02
N ASP A 319 -1.66 -20.36 -17.06
CA ASP A 319 -0.64 -21.15 -17.75
C ASP A 319 0.50 -21.52 -16.79
N LYS A 320 0.90 -20.60 -15.89
CA LYS A 320 1.87 -20.88 -14.80
C LYS A 320 1.37 -21.96 -13.86
N LEU A 321 0.10 -21.90 -13.45
CA LEU A 321 -0.51 -22.88 -12.54
C LEU A 321 -0.76 -24.25 -13.20
N SER A 322 -0.96 -24.28 -14.52
CA SER A 322 -1.43 -25.46 -15.27
C SER A 322 -0.52 -26.71 -15.14
N ASN A 323 0.75 -26.53 -14.80
CA ASN A 323 1.70 -27.63 -14.60
C ASN A 323 1.57 -28.31 -13.23
N GLU A 324 0.84 -27.70 -12.29
CA GLU A 324 0.81 -28.10 -10.88
C GLU A 324 -0.57 -28.56 -10.42
N ILE A 325 -1.62 -28.27 -11.20
CA ILE A 325 -3.01 -28.48 -10.81
C ILE A 325 -3.81 -29.21 -11.88
N ASN A 326 -4.91 -29.85 -11.48
CA ASN A 326 -5.91 -30.27 -12.45
C ASN A 326 -6.77 -29.08 -12.90
N ILE A 327 -6.36 -28.48 -14.02
CA ILE A 327 -7.03 -27.32 -14.61
C ILE A 327 -8.49 -27.57 -14.99
N SER A 328 -8.93 -28.82 -15.18
CA SER A 328 -10.34 -29.12 -15.48
C SER A 328 -11.29 -28.80 -14.33
N THR A 329 -10.75 -28.70 -13.11
CA THR A 329 -11.50 -28.39 -11.89
C THR A 329 -11.26 -26.96 -11.42
N LEU A 330 -10.48 -26.18 -12.18
CA LEU A 330 -10.24 -24.77 -11.86
C LEU A 330 -11.56 -24.00 -11.93
N ALA A 331 -11.88 -23.32 -10.83
CA ALA A 331 -13.06 -22.49 -10.73
C ALA A 331 -12.95 -21.50 -9.56
N PHE A 332 -13.82 -20.50 -9.61
CA PHE A 332 -14.19 -19.76 -8.41
C PHE A 332 -15.24 -20.58 -7.66
N TYR A 333 -15.06 -20.64 -6.35
CA TYR A 333 -15.97 -21.31 -5.44
C TYR A 333 -16.49 -20.32 -4.41
N ARG A 334 -17.75 -20.50 -4.02
CA ARG A 334 -18.38 -19.77 -2.92
C ARG A 334 -18.51 -20.69 -1.71
N LEU A 335 -18.03 -20.23 -0.55
CA LEU A 335 -18.03 -21.02 0.68
C LEU A 335 -19.37 -20.84 1.43
N ASN A 336 -20.02 -21.95 1.78
CA ASN A 336 -21.24 -21.98 2.57
C ASN A 336 -21.08 -22.92 3.77
N LYS A 337 -20.62 -22.39 4.91
CA LYS A 337 -20.31 -23.14 6.15
C LYS A 337 -19.28 -24.25 5.94
N SER A 338 -19.71 -25.41 5.46
CA SER A 338 -18.93 -26.64 5.26
C SER A 338 -18.81 -27.05 3.81
N ASP A 339 -19.63 -26.46 2.92
CA ASP A 339 -19.74 -26.86 1.53
C ASP A 339 -19.14 -25.79 0.61
N MET A 340 -18.62 -26.25 -0.53
CA MET A 340 -18.07 -25.43 -1.60
C MET A 340 -19.02 -25.45 -2.80
N GLU A 341 -19.61 -24.31 -3.13
CA GLU A 341 -20.44 -24.15 -4.32
C GLU A 341 -19.54 -23.70 -5.49
N ARG A 342 -19.45 -24.49 -6.55
CA ARG A 342 -18.77 -24.08 -7.78
C ARG A 342 -19.61 -23.02 -8.48
N VAL A 343 -19.09 -21.80 -8.62
CA VAL A 343 -19.84 -20.66 -9.19
C VAL A 343 -19.35 -20.23 -10.57
N SER A 344 -18.23 -20.80 -11.04
CA SER A 344 -17.73 -20.56 -12.40
C SER A 344 -17.15 -21.82 -13.04
N ASP A 345 -17.04 -21.79 -14.36
CA ASP A 345 -16.40 -22.83 -15.15
C ASP A 345 -15.23 -22.25 -15.94
N TYR A 346 -14.06 -22.87 -15.85
CA TYR A 346 -12.95 -22.58 -16.74
C TYR A 346 -13.09 -23.37 -18.05
N TYR A 347 -13.10 -22.64 -19.17
CA TYR A 347 -13.07 -23.22 -20.51
C TYR A 347 -11.73 -22.90 -21.14
N ASN A 348 -10.95 -23.91 -21.53
CA ASN A 348 -9.59 -23.70 -22.07
C ASN A 348 -9.54 -22.75 -23.30
N ALA A 349 -10.67 -22.58 -24.01
CA ALA A 349 -10.81 -21.65 -25.12
C ALA A 349 -10.98 -20.17 -24.71
N SER A 350 -11.36 -19.85 -23.46
CA SER A 350 -11.76 -18.49 -23.04
C SER A 350 -10.59 -17.56 -22.75
N SER A 351 -9.34 -18.04 -22.74
CA SER A 351 -8.11 -17.29 -22.38
C SER A 351 -8.10 -16.64 -20.99
N MET A 352 -9.19 -16.69 -20.24
CA MET A 352 -9.30 -16.20 -18.86
C MET A 352 -10.44 -16.91 -18.14
N LEU A 353 -10.36 -16.97 -16.82
CA LEU A 353 -11.51 -17.35 -15.98
C LEU A 353 -12.10 -16.06 -15.39
N ARG A 354 -13.40 -15.82 -15.61
CA ARG A 354 -14.13 -14.65 -15.12
C ARG A 354 -15.45 -15.07 -14.48
N PHE A 355 -15.84 -14.39 -13.41
CA PHE A 355 -17.12 -14.57 -12.73
C PHE A 355 -17.61 -13.26 -12.13
N THR A 356 -18.90 -12.96 -12.33
CA THR A 356 -19.54 -11.75 -11.78
C THR A 356 -20.66 -12.16 -10.83
N SER A 357 -20.75 -11.50 -9.67
CA SER A 357 -21.76 -11.77 -8.66
C SER A 357 -22.25 -10.49 -8.01
N ASN A 358 -23.54 -10.44 -7.69
CA ASN A 358 -24.14 -9.41 -6.84
C ASN A 358 -24.46 -9.94 -5.43
N LYS A 359 -23.92 -11.11 -5.06
CA LYS A 359 -24.19 -11.76 -3.78
C LYS A 359 -23.01 -11.57 -2.83
N SER A 360 -23.29 -11.12 -1.61
CA SER A 360 -22.34 -11.16 -0.50
C SER A 360 -21.97 -12.61 -0.14
N GLY A 361 -20.76 -12.82 0.36
CA GLY A 361 -20.26 -14.11 0.81
C GLY A 361 -18.76 -14.29 0.61
N MET A 362 -18.28 -15.47 0.98
CA MET A 362 -16.87 -15.83 0.86
C MET A 362 -16.59 -16.48 -0.50
N TYR A 363 -15.55 -16.01 -1.18
CA TYR A 363 -15.11 -16.52 -2.48
C TYR A 363 -13.64 -16.91 -2.46
N VAL A 364 -13.27 -17.91 -3.25
CA VAL A 364 -11.89 -18.37 -3.41
C VAL A 364 -11.67 -18.95 -4.81
N LEU A 365 -10.48 -18.75 -5.37
CA LEU A 365 -10.00 -19.52 -6.52
C LEU A 365 -9.41 -20.85 -6.02
N ALA A 366 -9.91 -21.98 -6.52
CA ALA A 366 -9.45 -23.29 -6.08
C ALA A 366 -9.52 -24.36 -7.19
N VAL A 367 -8.98 -25.54 -6.90
CA VAL A 367 -9.14 -26.78 -7.67
C VAL A 367 -9.53 -27.95 -6.78
N GLU A 368 -10.16 -28.96 -7.35
CA GLU A 368 -10.46 -30.23 -6.68
C GLU A 368 -9.27 -31.20 -6.79
N LYS A 369 -8.93 -31.85 -5.68
CA LYS A 369 -7.97 -32.96 -5.64
C LYS A 369 -8.58 -34.14 -6.40
N VAL A 370 -7.98 -34.49 -7.52
CA VAL A 370 -8.33 -35.75 -8.21
C VAL A 370 -7.71 -36.90 -7.43
N TYR A 371 -8.48 -37.50 -6.54
CA TYR A 371 -8.11 -38.81 -6.01
C TYR A 371 -8.22 -39.83 -7.15
N PRO A 372 -7.22 -40.71 -7.36
CA PRO A 372 -7.38 -41.81 -8.30
C PRO A 372 -8.63 -42.58 -7.90
N LYS A 373 -9.55 -42.79 -8.85
CA LYS A 373 -10.78 -43.58 -8.66
C LYS A 373 -10.42 -44.81 -7.84
N LYS A 374 -10.94 -44.91 -6.61
CA LYS A 374 -10.78 -46.10 -5.78
C LYS A 374 -11.17 -47.30 -6.65
N PRO A 375 -10.33 -48.33 -6.81
CA PRO A 375 -10.62 -49.43 -7.72
C PRO A 375 -11.99 -49.96 -7.36
N THR A 376 -12.91 -49.97 -8.34
CA THR A 376 -14.20 -50.62 -8.20
C THR A 376 -13.90 -52.04 -7.77
N THR A 377 -14.21 -52.38 -6.51
CA THR A 377 -14.03 -53.74 -6.02
C THR A 377 -14.93 -54.61 -6.89
N LEU A 378 -14.31 -55.41 -7.78
CA LEU A 378 -15.03 -56.46 -8.48
C LEU A 378 -15.77 -57.26 -7.42
N SER A 379 -17.10 -57.30 -7.51
CA SER A 379 -17.88 -58.26 -6.76
C SER A 379 -17.37 -59.65 -7.12
N THR A 380 -16.75 -60.34 -6.16
CA THR A 380 -16.39 -61.74 -6.31
C THR A 380 -17.67 -62.53 -6.61
N PRO A 381 -17.70 -63.39 -7.64
CA PRO A 381 -18.87 -64.21 -7.91
C PRO A 381 -19.14 -65.11 -6.70
N ALA A 382 -20.42 -65.28 -6.35
CA ALA A 382 -20.83 -66.22 -5.31
C ALA A 382 -20.27 -67.63 -5.62
N PRO A 383 -19.75 -68.36 -4.62
CA PRO A 383 -19.21 -69.69 -4.85
C PRO A 383 -20.32 -70.64 -5.28
N PHE A 384 -20.06 -71.38 -6.37
CA PHE A 384 -20.94 -72.44 -6.85
C PHE A 384 -21.06 -73.56 -5.80
N PRO A 385 -22.25 -74.17 -5.64
CA PRO A 385 -22.45 -75.26 -4.68
C PRO A 385 -21.66 -76.51 -5.11
N ILE A 386 -20.71 -76.92 -4.28
CA ILE A 386 -19.96 -78.16 -4.46
C ILE A 386 -20.88 -79.34 -4.16
N LYS A 387 -21.16 -80.18 -5.17
CA LYS A 387 -21.76 -81.52 -4.99
C LYS A 387 -20.67 -82.49 -4.52
N ILE A 388 -20.84 -83.08 -3.35
CA ILE A 388 -19.99 -84.17 -2.85
C ILE A 388 -20.77 -85.50 -2.97
N PRO A 389 -20.30 -86.49 -3.74
CA PRO A 389 -20.86 -87.85 -3.72
C PRO A 389 -20.29 -88.67 -2.55
N GLY A 390 -21.13 -89.57 -2.04
CA GLY A 390 -21.05 -90.23 -0.73
C GLY A 390 -19.80 -91.04 -0.39
N PHE A 391 -19.49 -91.05 0.91
CA PHE A 391 -19.18 -92.27 1.66
C PHE A 391 -19.69 -92.14 3.10
N GLN A 392 -20.40 -93.17 3.57
CA GLN A 392 -21.11 -93.21 4.85
C GLN A 392 -20.25 -93.83 5.98
N VAL A 393 -20.74 -93.58 7.21
CA VAL A 393 -20.65 -94.37 8.46
C VAL A 393 -19.42 -94.14 9.35
N PHE A 394 -19.60 -93.39 10.45
CA PHE A 394 -19.64 -93.99 11.81
C PHE A 394 -19.97 -92.94 12.89
N TYR A 395 -20.79 -93.39 13.85
CA TYR A 395 -21.15 -92.77 15.13
C TYR A 395 -22.18 -91.63 15.17
N ALA A 396 -23.42 -92.10 15.27
CA ALA A 396 -24.46 -91.50 16.08
C ALA A 396 -24.09 -91.52 17.58
N PHE A 397 -24.82 -90.70 18.35
CA PHE A 397 -24.96 -90.69 19.82
C PHE A 397 -23.76 -90.19 20.64
N LEU A 398 -23.78 -88.92 21.08
CA LEU A 398 -24.19 -88.58 22.45
C LEU A 398 -24.30 -87.05 22.68
N ALA A 399 -25.43 -86.67 23.28
CA ALA A 399 -25.61 -85.53 24.20
C ALA A 399 -25.49 -84.08 23.68
N VAL A 400 -26.64 -83.62 23.22
CA VAL A 400 -27.26 -82.37 23.68
C VAL A 400 -27.16 -82.24 25.21
N THR A 401 -26.96 -81.00 25.69
CA THR A 401 -27.10 -80.49 27.07
C THR A 401 -26.12 -80.94 28.15
N MET A 402 -25.17 -80.06 28.47
CA MET A 402 -24.91 -79.70 29.87
C MET A 402 -24.78 -78.18 29.97
N ALA A 403 -25.91 -77.55 30.25
CA ALA A 403 -25.95 -76.26 30.89
C ALA A 403 -25.57 -76.43 32.37
N PHE A 404 -24.96 -75.39 32.94
CA PHE A 404 -24.77 -75.13 34.37
C PHE A 404 -23.71 -75.94 35.14
N LEU A 405 -22.79 -75.16 35.73
CA LEU A 405 -22.10 -75.38 37.02
C LEU A 405 -20.88 -76.31 37.06
N ILE A 406 -19.69 -75.78 36.75
CA ILE A 406 -18.49 -75.90 37.60
C ILE A 406 -17.72 -74.56 37.49
N LEU A 407 -18.01 -73.61 38.39
CA LEU A 407 -17.14 -73.23 39.53
C LEU A 407 -15.87 -72.44 39.16
N LYS A 408 -15.98 -71.12 39.30
CA LYS A 408 -15.30 -70.35 40.36
C LYS A 408 -14.03 -71.02 40.93
N ARG A 409 -12.87 -70.70 40.36
CA ARG A 409 -11.55 -70.50 41.01
C ARG A 409 -10.43 -70.52 39.96
N ARG A 410 -9.97 -69.34 39.56
CA ARG A 410 -8.61 -68.85 39.82
C ARG A 410 -8.53 -67.37 39.48
#